data_AF-A0A9X5XKY4-F1
#
_entry.id   AF-A0A9X5XKY4-F1
#
_cell.length_a   1.000
_cell.length_b   1.000
_cell.length_c   1.000
_cell.angle_alpha   90.00
_cell.angle_beta   90.00
_cell.angle_gamma   90.00
#
_symmetry.space_group_name_H-M   'P 1'
#
loop_
_entity.id
_entity.type
_entity.pdbx_description
1 polymer ?
#
loop_
_entity_poly.entity_id
_entity_poly.type
_entity_poly.pdbx_seq_one_letter_code
_entity_poly.pdbx_strand_id
1 'polypeptide(L)'
;KVIRDEAHDQWLMVVSGGDHIRFFTSTDLLTWTQVNSFGYGDWATPGVWECPDFFPLPVDGDKDKVKWVLTLSTGAVRATYGSAAQYFTGEWNGTGFTPDQKAGTVLRADSGRDYYAAMSFYGLPDDRRVWLGWMSNWD
;
A
#
# COMPACT_ATOMS: atom_id res chain seq x y z
N LYS A 1 -0.57 7.26 -4.31
CA LYS A 1 -1.46 7.77 -3.22
C LYS A 1 -0.71 8.82 -2.41
N VAL A 2 -1.39 9.85 -1.89
CA VAL A 2 -0.86 10.84 -0.94
C VAL A 2 -1.70 10.86 0.34
N ILE A 3 -1.06 10.96 1.51
CA ILE A 3 -1.68 11.13 2.83
C ILE A 3 -0.88 12.10 3.71
N ARG A 4 -1.49 12.59 4.79
CA ARG A 4 -0.77 13.28 5.87
C ARG A 4 -0.16 12.25 6.84
N ASP A 5 1.12 12.38 7.14
CA ASP A 5 1.82 11.69 8.21
C ASP A 5 1.95 12.65 9.39
N GLU A 6 0.96 12.63 10.27
CA GLU A 6 0.86 13.60 11.38
C GLU A 6 2.00 13.44 12.40
N ALA A 7 2.47 12.22 12.64
CA ALA A 7 3.53 11.96 13.61
C ALA A 7 4.88 12.62 13.25
N HIS A 8 5.11 12.84 11.95
CA HIS A 8 6.34 13.43 11.43
C HIS A 8 6.11 14.79 10.76
N ASP A 9 4.89 15.34 10.88
CA ASP A 9 4.50 16.64 10.32
C ASP A 9 4.78 16.79 8.80
N GLN A 10 4.61 15.71 8.04
CA GLN A 10 4.92 15.68 6.59
C GLN A 10 3.79 15.10 5.74
N TRP A 11 3.81 15.40 4.45
CA TRP A 11 3.03 14.69 3.45
C TRP A 11 3.82 13.48 2.97
N LEU A 12 3.12 12.36 2.79
CA LEU A 12 3.70 11.11 2.33
C LEU A 12 3.01 10.68 1.04
N MET A 13 3.81 10.37 0.03
CA MET A 13 3.36 9.81 -1.24
C MET A 13 3.96 8.42 -1.45
N VAL A 14 3.12 7.49 -1.85
CA VAL A 14 3.54 6.19 -2.41
C VAL A 14 3.23 6.13 -3.89
N VAL A 15 4.22 5.72 -4.68
CA VAL A 15 4.15 5.60 -6.14
C VAL A 15 4.65 4.24 -6.55
N SER A 16 3.97 3.59 -7.50
CA SER A 16 4.50 2.37 -8.08
C SER A 16 5.58 2.70 -9.11
N GLY A 17 6.72 2.03 -8.99
CA GLY A 17 7.80 2.00 -9.98
C GLY A 17 7.69 0.83 -10.96
N GLY A 18 6.59 0.06 -10.92
CA GLY A 18 6.35 -1.11 -11.76
C GLY A 18 6.68 -2.43 -11.06
N ASP A 19 7.88 -2.56 -10.51
CA ASP A 19 8.37 -3.75 -9.78
C ASP A 19 8.61 -3.51 -8.28
N HIS A 20 8.40 -2.26 -7.82
CA HIS A 20 8.58 -1.83 -6.44
C HIS A 20 7.72 -0.59 -6.15
N ILE A 21 7.53 -0.27 -4.88
CA ILE A 21 6.95 0.99 -4.40
C ILE A 21 8.06 1.95 -4.04
N ARG A 22 7.89 3.23 -4.41
CA ARG A 22 8.74 4.35 -4.00
C ARG A 22 7.97 5.21 -3.02
N PHE A 23 8.66 5.65 -1.96
CA PHE A 23 8.12 6.55 -0.94
C PHE A 23 8.76 7.93 -1.11
N PHE A 24 7.92 8.96 -1.11
CA PHE A 24 8.35 10.35 -1.16
C PHE A 24 7.71 11.13 -0.02
N THR A 25 8.42 12.11 0.51
CA THR A 25 7.89 13.04 1.50
C THR A 25 7.98 14.48 1.03
N SER A 26 7.09 15.32 1.55
CA SER A 26 7.00 16.75 1.21
C SER A 26 6.43 17.54 2.39
N THR A 27 6.78 18.81 2.51
CA THR A 27 6.17 19.74 3.48
C THR A 27 5.11 20.65 2.84
N ASP A 28 5.08 20.74 1.51
CA ASP A 28 4.29 21.74 0.76
C ASP A 28 3.41 21.15 -0.36
N LEU A 29 3.43 19.82 -0.55
CA LEU A 29 2.79 19.08 -1.66
C LEU A 29 3.34 19.38 -3.07
N LEU A 30 4.34 20.24 -3.18
CA LEU A 30 4.92 20.67 -4.46
C LEU A 30 6.32 20.09 -4.65
N THR A 31 7.14 20.18 -3.61
CA THR A 31 8.52 19.71 -3.59
C THR A 31 8.60 18.38 -2.88
N TRP A 32 9.02 17.33 -3.60
CA TRP A 32 9.03 15.96 -3.10
C TRP A 32 10.46 15.41 -3.05
N THR A 33 10.80 14.76 -1.94
CA THR A 33 12.06 14.04 -1.76
C THR A 33 11.78 12.54 -1.70
N GLN A 34 12.44 11.73 -2.52
CA GLN A 34 12.35 10.27 -2.38
C GLN A 34 13.12 9.83 -1.14
N VAL A 35 12.48 9.09 -0.24
CA VAL A 35 13.07 8.67 1.04
C VAL A 35 13.35 7.17 1.09
N ASN A 36 12.61 6.35 0.35
CA ASN A 36 12.76 4.89 0.37
C ASN A 36 12.15 4.21 -0.85
N SER A 37 12.47 2.92 -1.02
CA SER A 37 11.81 2.01 -1.95
C SER A 37 11.64 0.62 -1.32
N PHE A 38 10.50 -0.02 -1.57
CA PHE A 38 10.15 -1.37 -1.08
C PHE A 38 9.68 -2.26 -2.23
N GLY A 39 10.05 -3.55 -2.23
CA GLY A 39 9.54 -4.52 -3.22
C GLY A 39 10.60 -5.24 -4.07
N TYR A 40 11.88 -4.95 -3.87
CA TYR A 40 12.97 -5.62 -4.61
C TYR A 40 13.34 -7.01 -4.09
N GLY A 41 14.02 -7.80 -4.93
CA GLY A 41 14.59 -9.10 -4.55
C GLY A 41 13.50 -10.09 -4.16
N ASP A 42 13.65 -10.72 -3.00
CA ASP A 42 12.71 -11.74 -2.50
C ASP A 42 11.30 -11.17 -2.16
N TRP A 43 11.13 -9.85 -2.21
CA TRP A 43 9.83 -9.19 -2.07
C TRP A 43 9.05 -9.10 -3.38
N ALA A 44 9.73 -9.25 -4.52
CA ALA A 44 9.09 -9.11 -5.82
C ALA A 44 8.06 -10.23 -6.02
N THR A 45 6.85 -9.85 -6.44
CA THR A 45 5.80 -10.80 -6.82
C THR A 45 5.50 -10.68 -8.32
N PRO A 46 5.00 -11.75 -8.97
CA PRO A 46 4.65 -11.69 -10.39
C PRO A 46 3.64 -10.58 -10.72
N GLY A 47 3.80 -9.97 -11.89
CA GLY A 47 2.94 -8.90 -12.38
C GLY A 47 3.45 -7.50 -12.04
N VAL A 48 2.96 -6.51 -12.77
CA VAL A 48 3.29 -5.10 -12.51
C VAL A 48 2.57 -4.67 -11.24
N TRP A 49 3.29 -4.11 -10.27
CA TRP A 49 2.69 -3.52 -9.08
C TRP A 49 2.02 -2.21 -9.49
N GLU A 50 0.75 -2.04 -9.14
CA GLU A 50 -0.08 -0.91 -9.52
C GLU A 50 -0.91 -0.43 -8.33
N CYS A 51 -1.45 0.79 -8.44
CA CYS A 51 -2.44 1.33 -7.50
C CYS A 51 -2.05 1.20 -6.01
N PRO A 52 -0.86 1.68 -5.58
CA PRO A 52 -0.50 1.57 -4.18
C PRO A 52 -1.34 2.50 -3.31
N ASP A 53 -1.74 1.98 -2.16
CA ASP A 53 -2.36 2.70 -1.04
C ASP A 53 -1.54 2.45 0.23
N PHE A 54 -1.42 3.46 1.08
CA PHE A 54 -0.60 3.38 2.29
C PHE A 54 -1.24 4.21 3.39
N PHE A 55 -1.50 3.59 4.54
CA PHE A 55 -2.18 4.24 5.65
C PHE A 55 -1.91 3.54 6.99
N PRO A 56 -1.98 4.29 8.11
CA PRO A 56 -1.99 3.70 9.45
C PRO A 56 -3.38 3.13 9.78
N LEU A 57 -3.42 2.04 10.56
CA LEU A 57 -4.64 1.43 11.05
C LEU A 57 -4.44 0.88 12.49
N PRO A 58 -5.35 1.21 13.44
CA PRO A 58 -5.36 0.61 14.78
C PRO A 58 -5.62 -0.90 14.73
N VAL A 59 -4.83 -1.68 15.46
CA VAL A 59 -5.01 -3.13 15.59
C VAL A 59 -6.12 -3.40 16.59
N ASP A 60 -7.16 -4.13 16.17
CA ASP A 60 -8.33 -4.48 16.99
C ASP A 60 -9.01 -3.26 17.66
N GLY A 61 -8.88 -2.07 17.03
CA GLY A 61 -9.42 -0.81 17.55
C GLY A 61 -8.58 -0.14 18.66
N ASP A 62 -7.44 -0.71 19.03
CA ASP A 62 -6.52 -0.14 20.01
C ASP A 62 -5.69 0.99 19.38
N LYS A 63 -6.00 2.23 19.74
CA LYS A 63 -5.36 3.44 19.19
C LYS A 63 -3.88 3.55 19.57
N ASP A 64 -3.44 2.85 20.61
CA ASP A 64 -2.03 2.83 21.02
C ASP A 64 -1.23 1.76 20.27
N LYS A 65 -1.91 0.88 19.53
CA LYS A 65 -1.30 -0.15 18.68
C LYS A 65 -1.64 0.08 17.22
N VAL A 66 -0.87 0.94 16.56
CA VAL A 66 -1.04 1.25 15.13
C VAL A 66 -0.07 0.41 14.29
N LYS A 67 -0.58 -0.15 13.19
CA LYS A 67 0.25 -0.71 12.12
C LYS A 67 0.05 0.07 10.84
N TRP A 68 1.10 0.17 10.05
CA TRP A 68 1.01 0.71 8.70
C TRP A 68 0.71 -0.40 7.71
N VAL A 69 -0.26 -0.15 6.84
CA VAL A 69 -0.70 -1.10 5.82
C VAL A 69 -0.34 -0.54 4.45
N LEU A 70 0.50 -1.28 3.71
CA LEU A 70 0.79 -1.04 2.31
C LEU A 70 -0.01 -2.02 1.47
N THR A 71 -0.87 -1.51 0.59
CA THR A 71 -1.61 -2.34 -0.35
C THR A 71 -1.31 -1.95 -1.77
N LEU A 72 -1.39 -2.92 -2.65
CA LEU A 72 -1.22 -2.69 -4.07
C LEU A 72 -1.97 -3.75 -4.87
N SER A 73 -2.30 -3.42 -6.10
CA SER A 73 -2.81 -4.39 -7.06
C SER A 73 -1.68 -4.88 -7.95
N THR A 74 -1.76 -6.11 -8.44
CA THR A 74 -0.80 -6.65 -9.41
C THR A 74 -1.49 -6.87 -10.75
N GLY A 75 -0.90 -6.36 -11.82
CA GLY A 75 -1.36 -6.56 -13.18
C GLY A 75 -1.51 -8.04 -13.54
N ALA A 76 -2.33 -8.33 -14.56
CA ALA A 76 -2.72 -9.69 -14.88
C ALA A 76 -1.53 -10.60 -15.25
N VAL A 77 -1.42 -11.74 -14.57
CA VAL A 77 -0.44 -12.79 -14.90
C VAL A 77 -1.06 -14.18 -14.75
N ARG A 78 -0.50 -15.14 -15.48
CA ARG A 78 -0.98 -16.53 -15.48
C ARG A 78 -0.95 -17.17 -14.09
N ALA A 79 0.05 -16.83 -13.26
CA ALA A 79 0.22 -17.40 -11.92
C ALA A 79 -0.90 -17.01 -10.95
N THR A 80 -1.54 -15.86 -11.16
CA THR A 80 -2.64 -15.34 -10.34
C THR A 80 -4.01 -15.51 -10.99
N TYR A 81 -4.07 -16.09 -12.21
CA TYR A 81 -5.28 -16.19 -13.01
C TYR A 81 -5.94 -14.83 -13.28
N GLY A 82 -5.11 -13.87 -13.70
CA GLY A 82 -5.50 -12.50 -13.93
C GLY A 82 -4.89 -11.55 -12.91
N SER A 83 -5.50 -10.38 -12.73
CA SER A 83 -5.14 -9.39 -11.72
C SER A 83 -5.41 -9.87 -10.29
N ALA A 84 -4.67 -9.32 -9.33
CA ALA A 84 -4.85 -9.61 -7.91
C ALA A 84 -4.60 -8.36 -7.04
N ALA A 85 -4.93 -8.45 -5.76
CA ALA A 85 -4.64 -7.43 -4.76
C ALA A 85 -3.90 -8.05 -3.56
N GLN A 86 -2.82 -7.42 -3.13
CA GLN A 86 -2.01 -7.86 -2.01
C GLN A 86 -1.77 -6.73 -1.00
N TYR A 87 -1.42 -7.11 0.22
CA TYR A 87 -1.06 -6.16 1.26
C TYR A 87 0.12 -6.64 2.12
N PHE A 88 0.75 -5.67 2.77
CA PHE A 88 1.80 -5.83 3.77
C PHE A 88 1.39 -5.02 4.99
N THR A 89 1.69 -5.52 6.18
CA THR A 89 1.61 -4.74 7.42
C THR A 89 3.03 -4.45 7.90
N GLY A 90 3.22 -3.40 8.67
CA GLY A 90 4.53 -3.08 9.20
C GLY A 90 4.58 -1.76 9.93
N GLU A 91 5.80 -1.24 10.03
CA GLU A 91 6.11 0.02 10.70
C GLU A 91 6.60 1.06 9.68
N TRP A 92 6.23 2.32 9.91
CA TRP A 92 6.73 3.48 9.18
C TRP A 92 7.41 4.42 10.16
N ASN A 93 8.67 4.75 9.91
CA ASN A 93 9.48 5.60 10.79
C ASN A 93 9.64 7.04 10.28
N GLY A 94 8.77 7.48 9.36
CA GLY A 94 8.86 8.80 8.72
C GLY A 94 9.71 8.83 7.45
N THR A 95 10.56 7.82 7.22
CA THR A 95 11.40 7.76 6.01
C THR A 95 11.42 6.40 5.34
N GLY A 96 11.15 5.30 6.05
CA GLY A 96 11.16 3.95 5.50
C GLY A 96 10.10 3.05 6.11
N PHE A 97 9.67 2.06 5.31
CA PHE A 97 8.70 1.04 5.69
C PHE A 97 9.41 -0.27 6.02
N THR A 98 9.10 -0.85 7.18
CA THR A 98 9.60 -2.16 7.60
C THR A 98 8.43 -3.14 7.71
N PRO A 99 8.32 -4.14 6.83
CA PRO A 99 7.22 -5.10 6.85
C PRO A 99 7.33 -6.07 8.04
N ASP A 100 6.19 -6.50 8.56
CA ASP A 100 6.08 -7.57 9.58
C ASP A 100 6.27 -8.97 8.94
N GLN A 101 5.94 -9.11 7.66
CA GLN A 101 6.03 -10.37 6.93
C GLN A 101 7.49 -10.77 6.64
N LYS A 102 7.71 -12.04 6.30
CA LYS A 102 8.97 -12.47 5.68
C LYS A 102 8.85 -12.34 4.16
N ALA A 103 9.96 -12.03 3.49
CA ALA A 103 10.03 -12.04 2.04
C ALA A 103 9.51 -13.37 1.46
N GLY A 104 8.82 -13.31 0.32
CA GLY A 104 8.07 -14.43 -0.26
C GLY A 104 6.69 -14.70 0.35
N THR A 105 6.31 -14.07 1.46
CA THR A 105 4.95 -14.17 2.02
C THR A 105 4.00 -13.25 1.28
N VAL A 106 2.95 -13.80 0.65
CA VAL A 106 1.93 -13.01 -0.06
C VAL A 106 0.62 -13.08 0.71
N LEU A 107 0.17 -11.94 1.23
CA LEU A 107 -1.15 -11.78 1.82
C LEU A 107 -2.09 -11.16 0.79
N ARG A 108 -3.17 -11.88 0.45
CA ARG A 108 -4.17 -11.39 -0.51
C ARG A 108 -5.22 -10.55 0.20
N ALA A 109 -5.55 -9.40 -0.38
CA ALA A 109 -6.63 -8.55 0.12
C ALA A 109 -8.01 -9.14 -0.19
N ASP A 110 -8.12 -9.92 -1.27
CA ASP A 110 -9.35 -10.62 -1.67
C ASP A 110 -8.99 -11.98 -2.33
N SER A 111 -9.87 -12.97 -2.20
CA SER A 111 -9.66 -14.31 -2.76
C SER A 111 -10.33 -14.53 -4.13
N GLY A 112 -11.24 -13.62 -4.52
CA GLY A 112 -11.94 -13.62 -5.79
C GLY A 112 -11.07 -13.13 -6.96
N ARG A 113 -11.64 -13.20 -8.17
CA ARG A 113 -10.99 -12.72 -9.40
C ARG A 113 -11.19 -11.23 -9.66
N ASP A 114 -12.30 -10.67 -9.18
CA ASP A 114 -12.77 -9.34 -9.58
C ASP A 114 -12.64 -8.36 -8.41
N TYR A 115 -11.39 -8.09 -8.01
CA TYR A 115 -11.07 -7.07 -7.00
C TYR A 115 -9.72 -6.42 -7.33
N TYR A 116 -9.77 -5.33 -8.10
CA TYR A 116 -8.59 -4.64 -8.61
C TYR A 116 -8.58 -3.15 -8.29
N ALA A 117 -7.39 -2.53 -8.33
CA ALA A 117 -7.18 -1.09 -8.18
C ALA A 117 -7.85 -0.50 -6.93
N ALA A 118 -7.94 -1.30 -5.85
CA ALA A 118 -8.62 -0.89 -4.64
C ALA A 118 -7.89 0.25 -3.94
N MET A 119 -8.63 1.29 -3.59
CA MET A 119 -8.10 2.49 -2.91
C MET A 119 -8.95 2.82 -1.71
N SER A 120 -8.32 3.31 -0.63
CA SER A 120 -9.05 3.86 0.51
C SER A 120 -9.33 5.34 0.40
N PHE A 121 -10.46 5.73 0.96
CA PHE A 121 -10.79 7.13 1.22
C PHE A 121 -9.89 7.69 2.33
N TYR A 122 -9.42 8.91 2.15
CA TYR A 122 -8.70 9.69 3.17
C TYR A 122 -9.64 10.73 3.78
N GLY A 123 -9.55 10.96 5.09
CA GLY A 123 -10.30 12.02 5.78
C GLY A 123 -11.79 11.74 6.01
N LEU A 124 -12.16 10.48 6.26
CA LEU A 124 -13.53 10.16 6.69
C LEU A 124 -13.81 10.74 8.10
N PRO A 125 -15.08 11.12 8.40
CA PRO A 125 -15.44 11.74 9.68
C PRO A 125 -15.52 10.75 10.85
N ASP A 126 -15.65 9.47 10.55
CA ASP A 126 -15.47 8.38 11.50
C ASP A 126 -14.09 7.74 11.23
N ASP A 127 -13.38 7.31 12.28
CA ASP A 127 -12.01 6.76 12.22
C ASP A 127 -11.87 5.48 11.34
N ARG A 128 -12.87 5.16 10.52
CA ARG A 128 -12.88 4.02 9.62
C ARG A 128 -11.98 4.23 8.42
N ARG A 129 -11.48 3.10 7.94
CA ARG A 129 -10.81 2.97 6.65
C ARG A 129 -11.73 2.20 5.71
N VAL A 130 -12.28 2.88 4.70
CA VAL A 130 -13.17 2.26 3.72
C VAL A 130 -12.42 2.11 2.40
N TRP A 131 -12.43 0.89 1.85
CA TRP A 131 -11.91 0.56 0.53
C TRP A 131 -13.02 0.48 -0.52
N LEU A 132 -12.67 0.88 -1.74
CA LEU A 132 -13.47 0.64 -2.93
C LEU A 132 -12.55 0.06 -4.01
N GLY A 133 -12.95 -1.08 -4.56
CA GLY A 133 -12.24 -1.77 -5.64
C GLY A 133 -13.04 -1.79 -6.93
N TRP A 134 -12.34 -1.88 -8.05
CA TRP A 134 -12.93 -2.17 -9.37
C TRP A 134 -13.21 -3.67 -9.47
N MET A 135 -14.49 -4.02 -9.61
CA MET A 135 -14.95 -5.40 -9.74
C MET A 135 -14.82 -5.90 -11.18
N SER A 136 -13.58 -6.07 -11.63
CA SER A 136 -13.23 -6.67 -12.91
C SER A 136 -11.81 -7.22 -12.83
N ASN A 137 -11.44 -7.95 -13.87
CA ASN A 137 -10.08 -8.40 -14.11
C ASN A 137 -9.56 -7.85 -15.46
N TRP A 138 -8.24 -7.80 -15.62
CA TRP A 138 -7.58 -7.39 -16.87
C TRP A 138 -7.36 -8.55 -17.86
N ASP A 139 -7.66 -9.80 -17.49
CA ASP A 139 -7.51 -10.99 -18.35
C ASP A 139 -8.68 -11.24 -19.33
#